data_AF-A0A3D0IFF9-F1
#
_entry.id   AF-A0A3D0IFF9-F1
#
_cell.length_a   1.000
_cell.length_b   1.000
_cell.length_c   1.000
_cell.angle_alpha   90.00
_cell.angle_beta   90.00
_cell.angle_gamma   90.00
#
_symmetry.space_group_name_H-M   'P 1'
#
loop_
_entity.id
_entity.type
_entity.pdbx_description
1 polymer ?
#
loop_
_entity_poly.entity_id
_entity_poly.type
_entity_poly.pdbx_seq_one_letter_code
_entity_poly.pdbx_strand_id
1 'polypeptide(L)'
;MYIRSIELQNFRNYRRLDLKVEPSVNVFYGSNAQGKTNILESIYLCTSTHSHRTSKDSEMILHGEHRYKVKLQLTSSYNAYDESVSVMYDDGQGEDSTVKRAKKIVCHDEVPFEKISDYFGIFNAVIFAPEDLMLIKEGPSVRRKYLNVLLSSVKTSYFFELSNYVRLLMNRNRIIKNARSNGNKTLSDQIREEMSIWHEPMARSAVKIMRDRYLFSLRIDKFAKVHHERISNGSESLFVKYKTCIPIDMF
;
A
#
# COMPACT_ATOMS: atom_id res chain seq x y z
N MET A 1 0.17 20.88 1.80
CA MET A 1 1.52 20.37 1.48
C MET A 1 1.64 20.22 -0.02
N TYR A 2 2.74 20.63 -0.63
CA TYR A 2 3.02 20.40 -2.05
C TYR A 2 4.47 19.91 -2.24
N ILE A 3 4.73 19.25 -3.36
CA ILE A 3 6.06 18.76 -3.71
C ILE A 3 6.83 19.91 -4.36
N ARG A 4 8.07 20.15 -3.92
CA ARG A 4 8.99 21.16 -4.47
C ARG A 4 10.00 20.55 -5.44
N SER A 5 10.47 19.35 -5.13
CA SER A 5 11.35 18.60 -6.03
C SER A 5 11.23 17.10 -5.84
N ILE A 6 11.61 16.39 -6.91
CA ILE A 6 11.62 14.94 -7.03
C ILE A 6 13.04 14.54 -7.40
N GLU A 7 13.67 13.75 -6.55
CA GLU A 7 15.01 13.21 -6.73
C GLU A 7 14.91 11.69 -6.91
N LEU A 8 15.42 11.17 -8.03
CA LEU A 8 15.47 9.74 -8.32
C LEU A 8 16.91 9.31 -8.55
N GLN A 9 17.27 8.15 -8.00
CA GLN A 9 18.53 7.48 -8.26
C GLN A 9 18.24 6.00 -8.54
N ASN A 10 18.74 5.51 -9.68
CA ASN A 10 18.62 4.12 -10.12
C ASN A 10 17.17 3.57 -10.05
N PHE A 11 16.19 4.41 -10.35
CA PHE A 11 14.76 4.07 -10.25
C PHE A 11 14.17 3.88 -11.65
N ARG A 12 13.68 2.67 -11.94
CA ARG A 12 13.12 2.27 -13.25
C ARG A 12 14.08 2.56 -14.39
N ASN A 13 13.79 3.55 -15.24
CA ASN A 13 14.64 3.96 -16.36
C ASN A 13 15.50 5.20 -16.04
N TYR A 14 15.45 5.73 -14.82
CA TYR A 14 16.23 6.88 -14.39
C TYR A 14 17.46 6.44 -13.61
N ARG A 15 18.66 6.67 -14.17
CA ARG A 15 19.90 6.60 -13.38
C ARG A 15 19.97 7.74 -12.36
N ARG A 16 19.66 8.95 -12.80
CA ARG A 16 19.53 10.14 -11.94
C ARG A 16 18.47 11.07 -12.52
N LEU A 17 17.64 11.64 -11.66
CA LEU A 17 16.73 12.74 -11.99
C LEU A 17 16.71 13.70 -10.80
N ASP A 18 16.95 14.98 -11.06
CA ASP A 18 16.78 16.07 -10.10
C ASP A 18 15.78 17.07 -10.70
N LEU A 19 14.51 16.92 -10.36
CA LEU A 19 13.41 17.65 -10.99
C LEU A 19 12.77 18.61 -9.99
N LYS A 20 12.80 19.91 -10.27
CA LYS A 20 12.00 20.91 -9.56
C LYS A 20 10.60 20.98 -10.16
N VAL A 21 9.60 21.11 -9.31
CA VAL A 21 8.18 21.24 -9.70
C VAL A 21 7.58 22.47 -9.01
N GLU A 22 6.59 23.06 -9.65
CA GLU A 22 5.90 24.24 -9.13
C GLU A 22 4.64 23.84 -8.36
N PRO A 23 4.09 24.70 -7.49
CA PRO A 23 2.79 24.48 -6.90
C PRO A 23 1.71 24.32 -7.98
N SER A 24 0.63 23.58 -7.65
CA SER A 24 -0.52 23.34 -8.55
C SER A 24 -0.21 22.36 -9.69
N VAL A 25 -0.52 22.72 -10.94
CA VAL A 25 -0.54 21.79 -12.08
C VAL A 25 0.81 21.73 -12.77
N ASN A 26 1.40 20.53 -12.81
CA ASN A 26 2.63 20.24 -13.54
C ASN A 26 2.31 19.25 -14.67
N VAL A 27 2.74 19.56 -15.91
CA VAL A 27 2.46 18.74 -17.09
C VAL A 27 3.74 18.10 -17.60
N PHE A 28 3.83 16.78 -17.50
CA PHE A 28 4.90 15.99 -18.10
C PHE A 28 4.43 15.44 -19.45
N TYR A 29 5.10 15.85 -20.54
CA TYR A 29 4.78 15.44 -21.90
C TYR A 29 5.99 14.82 -22.61
N GLY A 30 5.75 14.14 -23.73
CA GLY A 30 6.78 13.44 -24.52
C GLY A 30 6.30 12.07 -25.00
N SER A 31 7.13 11.35 -25.74
CA SER A 31 6.79 10.03 -26.31
C SER A 31 6.50 8.97 -25.23
N ASN A 32 5.79 7.91 -25.61
CA ASN A 32 5.55 6.76 -24.74
C ASN A 32 6.87 6.11 -24.28
N ALA A 33 6.82 5.42 -23.14
CA ALA A 33 7.96 4.74 -22.52
C ALA A 33 9.16 5.61 -22.08
N GLN A 34 9.05 6.94 -22.15
CA GLN A 34 10.12 7.86 -21.71
C GLN A 34 10.23 8.03 -20.18
N GLY A 35 9.40 7.34 -19.38
CA GLY A 35 9.46 7.40 -17.92
C GLY A 35 8.56 8.42 -17.25
N LYS A 36 7.63 9.06 -17.98
CA LYS A 36 6.60 9.96 -17.39
C LYS A 36 5.81 9.29 -16.27
N THR A 37 5.33 8.07 -16.52
CA THR A 37 4.62 7.25 -15.52
C THR A 37 5.53 6.84 -14.37
N ASN A 38 6.85 6.70 -14.59
CA ASN A 38 7.79 6.36 -13.53
C ASN A 38 7.97 7.53 -12.54
N ILE A 39 7.85 8.79 -12.98
CA ILE A 39 7.82 9.96 -12.08
C ILE A 39 6.58 9.92 -11.19
N LEU A 40 5.41 9.63 -11.76
CA LEU A 40 4.17 9.50 -10.96
C LEU A 40 4.24 8.31 -10.01
N GLU A 41 4.84 7.20 -10.46
CA GLU A 41 5.08 6.02 -9.64
C GLU A 41 6.00 6.31 -8.46
N SER A 42 7.06 7.10 -8.65
CA SER A 42 7.99 7.45 -7.57
C SER A 42 7.32 8.32 -6.51
N ILE A 43 6.47 9.27 -6.91
CA ILE A 43 5.68 10.07 -5.97
C ILE A 43 4.75 9.16 -5.16
N TYR A 44 4.00 8.29 -5.83
CA TYR A 44 3.06 7.39 -5.15
C TYR A 44 3.76 6.36 -4.26
N LEU A 45 4.97 5.94 -4.63
CA LEU A 45 5.81 5.07 -3.82
C LEU A 45 6.14 5.73 -2.48
N CYS A 46 6.44 7.03 -2.46
CA CYS A 46 6.61 7.78 -1.22
C CYS A 46 5.31 7.91 -0.42
N THR A 47 4.12 7.72 -0.98
CA THR A 47 2.89 7.68 -0.17
C THR A 47 2.63 6.31 0.43
N SER A 48 2.61 5.28 -0.42
CA SER A 48 2.11 3.96 -0.05
C SER A 48 3.20 2.97 0.34
N THR A 49 4.48 3.33 0.12
CA THR A 49 5.67 2.46 0.22
C THR A 49 5.65 1.26 -0.71
N HIS A 50 4.70 1.22 -1.64
CA HIS A 50 4.53 0.17 -2.66
C HIS A 50 4.31 0.78 -4.04
N SER A 51 4.66 0.01 -5.07
CA SER A 51 4.27 0.35 -6.44
C SER A 51 2.79 0.02 -6.68
N HIS A 52 2.11 0.87 -7.46
CA HIS A 52 0.78 0.56 -7.99
C HIS A 52 0.84 -0.44 -9.17
N ARG A 53 2.02 -0.63 -9.77
CA ARG A 53 2.26 -1.45 -10.98
C ARG A 53 2.86 -2.82 -10.67
N THR A 54 3.69 -2.93 -9.63
CA THR A 54 4.35 -4.20 -9.25
C THR A 54 4.25 -4.48 -7.76
N SER A 55 4.28 -5.76 -7.38
CA SER A 55 4.37 -6.22 -5.99
C SER A 55 5.81 -6.41 -5.51
N LYS A 56 6.81 -6.40 -6.42
CA LYS A 56 8.22 -6.62 -6.06
C LYS A 56 9.01 -5.34 -6.17
N ASP A 57 9.68 -4.96 -5.08
CA ASP A 57 10.50 -3.75 -5.05
C ASP A 57 11.74 -3.85 -5.95
N SER A 58 12.31 -5.05 -6.12
CA SER A 58 13.45 -5.27 -7.00
C SER A 58 13.18 -4.93 -8.47
N GLU A 59 11.92 -5.03 -8.92
CA GLU A 59 11.53 -4.67 -10.29
C GLU A 59 11.53 -3.14 -10.52
N MET A 60 11.68 -2.34 -9.46
CA MET A 60 11.83 -0.88 -9.56
C MET A 60 13.30 -0.44 -9.64
N ILE A 61 14.26 -1.34 -9.42
CA ILE A 61 15.69 -1.03 -9.57
C ILE A 61 16.01 -0.88 -11.07
N LEU A 62 16.84 0.11 -11.42
CA LEU A 62 17.39 0.26 -12.76
C LEU A 62 18.19 -0.99 -13.16
N HIS A 63 18.03 -1.43 -14.41
CA HIS A 63 18.73 -2.61 -14.90
C HIS A 63 20.26 -2.48 -14.75
N GLY A 64 20.88 -3.47 -14.14
CA GLY A 64 22.33 -3.50 -13.86
C GLY A 64 22.73 -2.85 -12.53
N GLU A 65 21.77 -2.32 -11.78
CA GLU A 65 21.97 -1.76 -10.44
C GLU A 65 21.36 -2.69 -9.37
N HIS A 66 21.70 -2.45 -8.10
CA HIS A 66 21.24 -3.25 -6.96
C HIS A 66 20.38 -2.48 -5.94
N ARG A 67 20.23 -1.17 -6.16
CA ARG A 67 19.55 -0.27 -5.23
C ARG A 67 18.91 0.91 -5.96
N TYR A 68 17.84 1.45 -5.38
CA TYR A 68 17.24 2.71 -5.81
C TYR A 68 16.97 3.63 -4.62
N LYS A 69 16.92 4.94 -4.88
CA LYS A 69 16.43 5.96 -3.96
C LYS A 69 15.43 6.85 -4.66
N VAL A 70 14.30 7.09 -3.99
CA VAL A 70 13.33 8.13 -4.34
C VAL A 70 13.25 9.09 -3.18
N LYS A 71 13.37 10.39 -3.43
CA LYS A 71 13.23 11.43 -2.42
C LYS A 71 12.34 12.55 -2.95
N LEU A 72 11.44 13.02 -2.10
CA LEU A 72 10.59 14.18 -2.35
C LEU A 72 10.93 15.26 -1.33
N GLN A 73 11.09 16.49 -1.83
CA GLN A 73 11.11 17.69 -0.99
C GLN A 73 9.69 18.25 -0.95
N LEU A 74 9.20 18.57 0.24
CA LEU A 74 7.84 18.94 0.51
C LEU A 74 7.81 20.28 1.24
N THR A 75 6.86 21.14 0.88
CA THR A 75 6.57 22.34 1.66
C THR A 75 5.18 22.20 2.24
N SER A 76 5.07 22.26 3.57
CA SER A 76 3.81 22.23 4.29
C SER A 76 3.21 23.64 4.37
N SER A 77 1.88 23.73 4.33
CA SER A 77 1.16 24.96 4.66
C SER A 77 0.93 25.11 6.17
N TYR A 78 1.19 24.04 6.94
CA TYR A 78 0.96 23.99 8.38
C TYR A 78 2.26 24.15 9.19
N ASN A 79 3.38 23.71 8.62
CA ASN A 79 4.70 23.84 9.22
C ASN A 79 5.48 24.94 8.51
N ALA A 80 6.25 25.73 9.27
CA ALA A 80 7.03 26.85 8.74
C ALA A 80 8.35 26.41 8.06
N TYR A 81 8.60 25.11 7.95
CA TYR A 81 9.84 24.55 7.41
C TYR A 81 9.56 23.53 6.30
N ASP A 82 10.54 23.38 5.41
CA ASP A 82 10.55 22.36 4.37
C ASP A 82 10.82 20.98 4.99
N GLU A 83 10.08 19.98 4.55
CA GLU A 83 10.19 18.59 4.98
C GLU A 83 10.65 17.72 3.81
N SER A 84 11.21 16.55 4.10
CA SER A 84 11.55 15.57 3.08
C SER A 84 11.09 14.18 3.43
N VAL A 85 10.66 13.43 2.41
CA VAL A 85 10.39 12.00 2.55
C VAL A 85 11.21 11.24 1.54
N SER A 86 11.73 10.07 1.93
CA SER A 86 12.46 9.22 1.00
C SER A 86 12.21 7.75 1.22
N VAL A 87 12.24 7.00 0.12
CA VAL A 87 12.16 5.54 0.09
C VAL A 87 13.41 5.02 -0.59
N MET A 88 14.11 4.11 0.09
CA MET A 88 15.31 3.44 -0.39
C MET A 88 15.08 1.93 -0.38
N TYR A 89 15.62 1.25 -1.37
CA TYR A 89 15.64 -0.20 -1.43
C TYR A 89 16.98 -0.68 -1.94
N ASP A 90 17.51 -1.71 -1.29
CA ASP A 90 18.72 -2.43 -1.65
C ASP A 90 18.36 -3.91 -1.71
N ASP A 91 18.68 -4.60 -2.81
CA ASP A 91 18.38 -6.03 -2.98
C ASP A 91 19.36 -6.97 -2.26
N GLY A 92 20.48 -6.43 -1.75
CA GLY A 92 21.52 -7.15 -1.02
C GLY A 92 22.51 -7.91 -1.89
N GLN A 93 22.48 -7.75 -3.21
CA GLN A 93 23.32 -8.50 -4.17
C GLN A 93 24.49 -7.69 -4.71
N GLY A 94 24.52 -6.37 -4.47
CA GLY A 94 25.64 -5.52 -4.91
C GLY A 94 26.90 -5.71 -4.08
N GLU A 95 28.07 -5.59 -4.72
CA GLU A 95 29.38 -5.69 -4.05
C GLU A 95 29.54 -4.65 -2.93
N ASP A 96 29.04 -3.42 -3.14
CA ASP A 96 29.00 -2.33 -2.16
C ASP A 96 27.72 -2.33 -1.30
N SER A 97 27.03 -3.46 -1.21
CA SER A 97 25.83 -3.54 -0.38
C SER A 97 26.19 -3.49 1.11
N THR A 98 25.51 -2.61 1.84
CA THR A 98 25.61 -2.55 3.31
C THR A 98 24.73 -3.62 3.99
N VAL A 99 23.94 -4.36 3.22
CA VAL A 99 22.97 -5.34 3.70
C VAL A 99 23.17 -6.70 3.02
N LYS A 100 23.11 -7.78 3.81
CA LYS A 100 23.23 -9.16 3.28
C LYS A 100 21.93 -9.70 2.69
N ARG A 101 20.84 -8.94 2.78
CA ARG A 101 19.49 -9.32 2.35
C ARG A 101 18.75 -8.07 1.92
N ALA A 102 17.79 -8.25 1.02
CA ALA A 102 16.92 -7.18 0.56
C ALA A 102 16.34 -6.37 1.73
N LYS A 103 16.54 -5.05 1.72
CA LYS A 103 16.10 -4.14 2.76
C LYS A 103 15.48 -2.90 2.14
N LYS A 104 14.27 -2.58 2.61
CA LYS A 104 13.60 -1.30 2.34
C LYS A 104 13.74 -0.39 3.55
N ILE A 105 14.07 0.87 3.32
CA ILE A 105 14.18 1.91 4.34
C ILE A 105 13.31 3.08 3.90
N VAL A 106 12.55 3.65 4.84
CA VAL A 106 11.75 4.84 4.61
C VAL A 106 12.17 5.88 5.64
N CYS A 107 12.34 7.13 5.21
CA CYS A 107 12.78 8.22 6.06
C CYS A 107 11.85 9.43 5.96
N HIS A 108 11.73 10.17 7.06
CA HIS A 108 11.19 11.53 7.12
C HIS A 108 12.29 12.43 7.68
N ASP A 109 12.62 13.52 6.97
CA ASP A 109 13.73 14.42 7.29
C ASP A 109 15.07 13.70 7.50
N GLU A 110 15.37 12.77 6.58
CA GLU A 110 16.55 11.88 6.61
C GLU A 110 16.63 10.93 7.84
N VAL A 111 15.63 10.95 8.73
CA VAL A 111 15.55 10.03 9.87
C VAL A 111 14.81 8.75 9.46
N PRO A 112 15.43 7.57 9.58
CA PRO A 112 14.80 6.32 9.18
C PRO A 112 13.76 5.84 10.20
N PHE A 113 12.66 5.29 9.71
CA PHE A 113 11.70 4.57 10.56
C PHE A 113 12.15 3.13 10.80
N GLU A 114 12.01 2.65 12.03
CA GLU A 114 12.23 1.22 12.35
C GLU A 114 11.17 0.33 11.69
N LYS A 115 9.93 0.81 11.64
CA LYS A 115 8.80 0.11 11.04
C LYS A 115 8.15 0.99 9.98
N ILE A 116 7.91 0.41 8.81
CA ILE A 116 7.16 1.05 7.73
C ILE A 116 5.75 1.48 8.19
N SER A 117 5.18 0.80 9.20
CA SER A 117 3.91 1.16 9.81
C SER A 117 3.85 2.59 10.32
N ASP A 118 4.96 3.09 10.83
CA ASP A 118 5.05 4.36 11.54
C ASP A 118 5.18 5.53 10.56
N TYR A 119 5.46 5.22 9.28
CA TYR A 119 5.52 6.17 8.19
C TYR A 119 4.15 6.54 7.60
N PHE A 120 3.15 5.64 7.70
CA PHE A 120 1.87 5.86 7.03
C PHE A 120 1.17 7.12 7.53
N GLY A 121 0.78 7.98 6.60
CA GLY A 121 0.06 9.23 6.86
C GLY A 121 0.92 10.49 6.83
N ILE A 122 2.26 10.37 6.79
CA ILE A 122 3.18 11.53 6.73
C ILE A 122 3.04 12.27 5.39
N PHE A 123 3.12 11.55 4.27
CA PHE A 123 2.91 12.09 2.94
C PHE A 123 1.79 11.33 2.23
N ASN A 124 0.74 12.04 1.81
CA ASN A 124 -0.43 11.46 1.15
C ASN A 124 -0.60 12.01 -0.26
N ALA A 125 -0.56 11.11 -1.25
CA ALA A 125 -0.91 11.37 -2.64
C ALA A 125 -1.94 10.36 -3.13
N VAL A 126 -2.84 10.81 -3.99
CA VAL A 126 -3.78 9.97 -4.73
C VAL A 126 -3.29 9.88 -6.16
N ILE A 127 -3.18 8.66 -6.68
CA ILE A 127 -2.87 8.41 -8.07
C ILE A 127 -4.15 8.01 -8.81
N PHE A 128 -4.34 8.58 -9.99
CA PHE A 128 -5.32 8.11 -10.96
C PHE A 128 -4.54 7.44 -12.09
N ALA A 129 -4.73 6.13 -12.24
CA ALA A 129 -3.98 5.33 -13.18
C ALA A 129 -4.93 4.49 -14.05
N PRO A 130 -4.56 4.15 -15.31
CA PRO A 130 -5.38 3.27 -16.15
C PRO A 130 -5.72 1.92 -15.49
N GLU A 131 -4.83 1.45 -14.61
CA GLU A 131 -5.00 0.23 -13.81
C GLU A 131 -6.16 0.31 -12.81
N ASP A 132 -6.67 1.49 -12.47
CA ASP A 132 -7.83 1.64 -11.57
C ASP A 132 -9.09 0.99 -12.14
N LEU A 133 -9.15 0.79 -13.46
CA LEU A 133 -10.21 0.05 -14.13
C LEU A 133 -10.30 -1.42 -13.65
N MET A 134 -9.20 -1.96 -13.11
CA MET A 134 -9.15 -3.29 -12.52
C MET A 134 -9.99 -3.39 -11.25
N LEU A 135 -10.29 -2.28 -10.55
CA LEU A 135 -11.22 -2.31 -9.42
C LEU A 135 -12.60 -2.83 -9.82
N ILE A 136 -13.00 -2.54 -11.06
CA ILE A 136 -14.27 -2.95 -11.66
C ILE A 136 -14.16 -4.33 -12.28
N LYS A 137 -13.10 -4.57 -13.07
CA LYS A 137 -12.96 -5.81 -13.87
C LYS A 137 -12.49 -7.03 -13.07
N GLU A 138 -11.65 -6.84 -12.05
CA GLU A 138 -10.98 -7.95 -11.36
C GLU A 138 -11.76 -8.49 -10.17
N GLY A 139 -11.22 -9.54 -9.56
CA GLY A 139 -11.81 -10.21 -8.41
C GLY A 139 -11.70 -9.47 -7.07
N PRO A 140 -12.27 -10.05 -5.99
CA PRO A 140 -12.26 -9.47 -4.64
C PRO A 140 -10.87 -9.16 -4.07
N SER A 141 -9.82 -9.83 -4.55
CA SER A 141 -8.45 -9.60 -4.08
C SER A 141 -7.98 -8.17 -4.36
N VAL A 142 -8.23 -7.66 -5.56
CA VAL A 142 -7.84 -6.30 -5.99
C VAL A 142 -8.60 -5.25 -5.18
N ARG A 143 -9.92 -5.37 -5.07
CA ARG A 143 -10.76 -4.48 -4.24
C ARG A 143 -10.37 -4.47 -2.77
N ARG A 144 -10.04 -5.64 -2.19
CA ARG A 144 -9.56 -5.71 -0.79
C ARG A 144 -8.20 -5.05 -0.61
N LYS A 145 -7.27 -5.24 -1.55
CA LYS A 145 -5.95 -4.59 -1.52
C LYS A 145 -6.11 -3.07 -1.57
N TYR A 146 -6.93 -2.57 -2.50
CA TYR A 146 -7.24 -1.15 -2.62
C TYR A 146 -7.84 -0.57 -1.32
N LEU A 147 -8.87 -1.23 -0.77
CA LEU A 147 -9.50 -0.80 0.48
C LEU A 147 -8.53 -0.82 1.66
N ASN A 148 -7.64 -1.81 1.73
CA ASN A 148 -6.60 -1.88 2.76
C ASN A 148 -5.65 -0.70 2.68
N VAL A 149 -5.14 -0.37 1.49
CA VAL A 149 -4.20 0.74 1.31
C VAL A 149 -4.85 2.06 1.71
N LEU A 150 -6.06 2.34 1.24
CA LEU A 150 -6.79 3.57 1.58
C LEU A 150 -7.10 3.69 3.08
N LEU A 151 -7.53 2.59 3.73
CA LEU A 151 -7.81 2.64 5.16
C LEU A 151 -6.54 2.79 5.99
N SER A 152 -5.45 2.15 5.58
CA SER A 152 -4.15 2.26 6.25
C SER A 152 -3.54 3.66 6.12
N SER A 153 -3.77 4.38 5.03
CA SER A 153 -3.30 5.77 4.89
C SER A 153 -4.10 6.76 5.73
N VAL A 154 -5.35 6.44 6.09
CA VAL A 154 -6.23 7.31 6.90
C VAL A 154 -6.20 6.96 8.39
N LYS A 155 -6.00 5.68 8.73
CA LYS A 155 -6.12 5.19 10.11
C LYS A 155 -5.00 4.21 10.46
N THR A 156 -3.98 4.68 11.18
CA THR A 156 -2.83 3.86 11.60
C THR A 156 -3.25 2.64 12.43
N SER A 157 -4.27 2.77 13.28
CA SER A 157 -4.79 1.62 14.06
C SER A 157 -5.32 0.50 13.17
N TYR A 158 -5.91 0.83 12.01
CA TYR A 158 -6.38 -0.19 11.05
C TYR A 158 -5.20 -0.96 10.46
N PHE A 159 -4.11 -0.27 10.12
CA PHE A 159 -2.89 -0.90 9.64
C PHE A 159 -2.33 -1.89 10.66
N PHE A 160 -2.27 -1.52 11.93
CA PHE A 160 -1.79 -2.40 13.00
C PHE A 160 -2.66 -3.66 13.15
N GLU A 161 -3.98 -3.51 13.17
CA GLU A 161 -4.91 -4.64 13.25
C GLU A 161 -4.82 -5.55 12.02
N LEU A 162 -4.70 -4.98 10.82
CA LEU A 162 -4.52 -5.73 9.58
C LEU A 162 -3.21 -6.53 9.60
N SER A 163 -2.11 -5.90 10.01
CA SER A 163 -0.79 -6.55 10.12
C SER A 163 -0.81 -7.68 11.15
N ASN A 164 -1.46 -7.46 12.28
CA ASN A 164 -1.64 -8.48 13.31
C ASN A 164 -2.45 -9.67 12.79
N TYR A 165 -3.60 -9.40 12.15
CA TYR A 165 -4.47 -10.42 11.58
C TYR A 165 -3.74 -11.27 10.53
N VAL A 166 -2.99 -10.64 9.62
CA VAL A 166 -2.23 -11.35 8.58
C VAL A 166 -1.17 -12.26 9.20
N ARG A 167 -0.46 -11.80 10.24
CA ARG A 167 0.53 -12.62 10.97
C ARG A 167 -0.11 -13.84 11.62
N LEU A 168 -1.23 -13.65 12.31
CA LEU A 168 -1.99 -14.74 12.95
C LEU A 168 -2.51 -15.75 11.91
N LEU A 169 -3.04 -15.25 10.79
CA LEU A 169 -3.51 -16.08 9.68
C LEU A 169 -2.37 -16.93 9.08
N MET A 170 -1.17 -16.35 8.90
CA MET A 170 0.00 -17.08 8.41
C MET A 170 0.43 -18.19 9.36
N ASN A 171 0.46 -17.92 10.67
CA ASN A 171 0.78 -18.92 11.68
C ASN A 171 -0.22 -20.09 11.65
N ARG A 172 -1.53 -19.78 11.63
CA ARG A 172 -2.59 -20.78 11.51
C ARG A 172 -2.45 -21.60 10.23
N ASN A 173 -2.22 -20.96 9.09
CA ASN A 173 -2.05 -21.65 7.81
C ASN A 173 -0.81 -22.55 7.80
N ARG A 174 0.27 -22.16 8.50
CA ARG A 174 1.48 -22.99 8.65
C ARG A 174 1.19 -24.27 9.44
N ILE A 175 0.47 -24.16 10.56
CA ILE A 175 0.06 -25.31 11.37
C ILE A 175 -0.76 -26.30 10.53
N ILE A 176 -1.77 -25.80 9.80
CA ILE A 176 -2.62 -26.62 8.93
C ILE A 176 -1.78 -27.30 7.82
N LYS A 177 -0.84 -26.57 7.21
CA LYS A 177 0.02 -27.11 6.15
C LYS A 177 0.94 -28.21 6.68
N ASN A 178 1.55 -27.99 7.84
CA ASN A 178 2.42 -28.97 8.49
C ASN A 178 1.64 -30.25 8.87
N ALA A 179 0.44 -30.09 9.43
CA ALA A 179 -0.44 -31.19 9.77
C ALA A 179 -0.75 -32.09 8.56
N ARG A 180 -1.08 -31.49 7.41
CA ARG A 180 -1.36 -32.21 6.17
C ARG A 180 -0.12 -32.88 5.58
N SER A 181 1.05 -32.24 5.70
CA SER A 181 2.32 -32.79 5.20
C SER A 181 2.75 -34.06 5.94
N ASN A 182 2.33 -34.22 7.20
CA ASN A 182 2.62 -35.40 8.02
C ASN A 182 1.65 -36.58 7.77
N GLY A 183 0.88 -36.56 6.68
CA GLY A 183 -0.02 -37.66 6.29
C GLY A 183 -1.36 -37.70 7.02
N ASN A 184 -1.64 -36.74 7.91
CA ASN A 184 -2.92 -36.67 8.61
C ASN A 184 -4.02 -36.18 7.66
N LYS A 185 -4.94 -37.08 7.27
CA LYS A 185 -6.15 -36.73 6.50
C LYS A 185 -7.10 -35.82 7.28
N THR A 186 -7.08 -35.92 8.61
CA THR A 186 -7.91 -35.13 9.53
C THR A 186 -7.01 -34.45 10.54
N LEU A 187 -7.32 -33.20 10.91
CA LEU A 187 -6.62 -32.49 11.99
C LEU A 187 -6.87 -33.22 13.31
N SER A 188 -5.81 -33.69 13.97
CA SER A 188 -5.92 -34.29 15.30
C SER A 188 -6.43 -33.26 16.32
N ASP A 189 -7.04 -33.72 17.41
CA ASP A 189 -7.58 -32.82 18.43
C ASP A 189 -6.49 -31.97 19.10
N GLN A 190 -5.27 -32.49 19.24
CA GLN A 190 -4.10 -31.74 19.70
C GLN A 190 -3.77 -30.54 18.79
N ILE A 191 -3.85 -30.71 17.46
CA ILE A 191 -3.59 -29.62 16.50
C ILE A 191 -4.73 -28.59 16.55
N ARG A 192 -5.97 -29.04 16.77
CA ARG A 192 -7.12 -28.14 16.94
C ARG A 192 -6.99 -27.29 18.19
N GLU A 193 -6.51 -27.87 19.29
CA GLU A 193 -6.24 -27.18 20.53
C GLU A 193 -5.10 -26.15 20.36
N GLU A 194 -4.00 -26.52 19.70
CA GLU A 194 -2.92 -25.58 19.36
C GLU A 194 -3.43 -24.40 18.50
N MET A 195 -4.33 -24.67 17.54
CA MET A 195 -4.95 -23.62 16.72
C MET A 195 -5.90 -22.72 17.52
N SER A 196 -6.57 -23.27 18.54
CA SER A 196 -7.60 -22.56 19.31
C SER A 196 -7.04 -21.34 20.06
N ILE A 197 -5.76 -21.41 20.44
CA ILE A 197 -5.00 -20.32 21.09
C ILE A 197 -5.06 -19.03 20.24
N TRP A 198 -5.12 -19.17 18.91
CA TRP A 198 -5.11 -18.05 17.98
C TRP A 198 -6.50 -17.54 17.62
N HIS A 199 -7.57 -18.26 17.94
CA HIS A 199 -8.94 -17.92 17.50
C HIS A 199 -9.40 -16.58 18.09
N GLU A 200 -9.25 -16.40 19.40
CA GLU A 200 -9.73 -15.19 20.09
C GLU A 200 -8.97 -13.93 19.66
N PRO A 201 -7.62 -13.90 19.63
CA PRO A 201 -6.89 -12.74 19.09
C PRO A 201 -7.23 -12.43 17.62
N MET A 202 -7.40 -13.47 16.80
CA MET A 202 -7.72 -13.32 15.39
C MET A 202 -9.14 -12.75 15.19
N ALA A 203 -10.11 -13.21 15.98
CA ALA A 203 -11.47 -12.66 15.99
C ALA A 203 -11.47 -11.18 16.39
N ARG A 204 -10.77 -10.81 17.47
CA ARG A 204 -10.66 -9.41 17.93
C ARG A 204 -10.13 -8.47 16.85
N SER A 205 -9.05 -8.84 16.16
CA SER A 205 -8.53 -8.05 15.04
C SER A 205 -9.49 -8.04 13.85
N ALA A 206 -10.14 -9.17 13.53
CA ALA A 206 -11.09 -9.27 12.43
C ALA A 206 -12.29 -8.34 12.60
N VAL A 207 -12.89 -8.28 13.79
CA VAL A 207 -14.04 -7.41 14.07
C VAL A 207 -13.69 -5.93 13.86
N LYS A 208 -12.54 -5.48 14.35
CA LYS A 208 -12.07 -4.10 14.16
C LYS A 208 -11.87 -3.78 12.68
N ILE A 209 -11.23 -4.67 11.92
CA ILE A 209 -11.03 -4.52 10.47
C ILE A 209 -12.39 -4.48 9.75
N MET A 210 -13.31 -5.38 10.09
CA MET A 210 -14.63 -5.45 9.47
C MET A 210 -15.45 -4.19 9.72
N ARG A 211 -15.45 -3.69 10.95
CA ARG A 211 -16.12 -2.44 11.33
C ARG A 211 -15.58 -1.26 10.53
N ASP A 212 -14.26 -1.11 10.48
CA ASP A 212 -13.62 -0.01 9.75
C ASP A 212 -13.91 -0.08 8.25
N ARG A 213 -13.86 -1.27 7.65
CA ARG A 213 -14.23 -1.49 6.24
C ARG A 213 -15.68 -1.16 5.96
N TYR A 214 -16.59 -1.55 6.85
CA TYR A 214 -18.01 -1.26 6.70
C TYR A 214 -18.26 0.25 6.71
N LEU A 215 -17.78 0.95 7.74
CA LEU A 215 -17.94 2.41 7.86
C LEU A 215 -17.33 3.14 6.67
N PHE A 216 -16.16 2.68 6.19
CA PHE A 216 -15.52 3.26 5.01
C PHE A 216 -16.30 2.98 3.74
N SER A 217 -16.87 1.79 3.57
CA SER A 217 -17.70 1.47 2.41
C SER A 217 -18.94 2.35 2.30
N LEU A 218 -19.57 2.72 3.42
CA LEU A 218 -20.69 3.67 3.42
C LEU A 218 -20.25 5.08 2.97
N ARG A 219 -19.04 5.49 3.35
CA ARG A 219 -18.47 6.77 2.87
C ARG A 219 -18.19 6.71 1.38
N ILE A 220 -17.55 5.63 0.90
CA ILE A 220 -17.31 5.44 -0.54
C ILE A 220 -18.62 5.46 -1.29
N ASP A 221 -19.64 4.71 -0.85
CA ASP A 221 -20.96 4.65 -1.49
C ASP A 221 -21.55 6.05 -1.67
N LYS A 222 -21.56 6.85 -0.60
CA LYS A 222 -22.05 8.24 -0.61
C LYS A 222 -21.33 9.09 -1.65
N PHE A 223 -19.99 9.09 -1.66
CA PHE A 223 -19.22 9.93 -2.58
C PHE A 223 -19.26 9.40 -4.03
N ALA A 224 -19.12 8.10 -4.20
CA ALA A 224 -19.14 7.44 -5.50
C ALA A 224 -20.47 7.67 -6.22
N LYS A 225 -21.59 7.56 -5.51
CA LYS A 225 -22.92 7.87 -6.06
C LYS A 225 -22.99 9.30 -6.61
N VAL A 226 -22.62 10.29 -5.80
CA VAL A 226 -22.68 11.72 -6.18
C VAL A 226 -21.78 12.03 -7.38
N HIS A 227 -20.55 11.50 -7.39
CA HIS A 227 -19.63 11.75 -8.49
C HIS A 227 -20.03 11.01 -9.77
N HIS A 228 -20.50 9.78 -9.66
CA HIS A 228 -20.96 8.99 -10.80
C HIS A 228 -22.18 9.63 -11.46
N GLU A 229 -23.17 10.06 -10.68
CA GLU A 229 -24.38 10.74 -11.17
C GLU A 229 -24.04 12.00 -11.97
N ARG A 230 -23.03 12.77 -11.54
CA ARG A 230 -22.54 13.94 -12.28
C ARG A 230 -21.84 13.58 -13.59
N ILE A 231 -21.15 12.44 -13.66
CA ILE A 231 -20.44 11.99 -14.86
C ILE A 231 -21.41 11.35 -15.87
N SER A 232 -22.39 10.59 -15.38
CA SER A 232 -23.41 9.92 -16.20
C SER A 232 -24.58 10.83 -16.58
N ASN A 233 -24.59 12.09 -16.14
CA ASN A 233 -25.75 12.99 -16.27
C ASN A 233 -27.06 12.35 -15.76
N GLY A 234 -26.97 11.58 -14.68
CA GLY A 234 -28.12 10.91 -14.06
C GLY A 234 -28.65 9.67 -14.78
N SER A 235 -28.00 9.20 -15.85
CA SER A 235 -28.46 8.01 -16.59
C SER A 235 -28.24 6.70 -15.83
N GLU A 236 -27.31 6.70 -14.87
CA GLU A 236 -26.87 5.51 -14.15
C GLU A 236 -26.64 5.81 -12.67
N SER A 237 -27.01 4.85 -11.80
CA SER A 237 -26.81 4.94 -10.36
C SER A 237 -25.77 3.91 -9.89
N LEU A 238 -24.74 4.39 -9.20
CA LEU A 238 -23.68 3.55 -8.64
C LEU A 238 -23.92 3.32 -7.15
N PHE A 239 -23.78 2.06 -6.72
CA PHE A 239 -23.87 1.67 -5.31
C PHE A 239 -22.72 0.73 -4.92
N VAL A 240 -22.25 0.85 -3.68
CA VAL A 240 -21.18 0.04 -3.10
C VAL A 240 -21.72 -0.72 -1.89
N LYS A 241 -21.72 -2.05 -1.98
CA LYS A 241 -22.14 -2.94 -0.88
C LYS A 241 -20.94 -3.71 -0.32
N TYR A 242 -20.71 -3.59 0.98
CA TYR A 242 -19.72 -4.40 1.67
C TYR A 242 -20.30 -5.79 1.98
N LYS A 243 -19.74 -6.83 1.36
CA LYS A 243 -20.05 -8.23 1.64
C LYS A 243 -19.01 -8.82 2.57
N THR A 244 -19.45 -9.29 3.73
CA THR A 244 -18.63 -9.88 4.80
C THR A 244 -18.83 -11.38 4.92
N CYS A 245 -17.94 -12.06 5.64
CA CYS A 245 -18.07 -13.49 5.95
C CYS A 245 -19.13 -13.78 7.02
N ILE A 246 -19.52 -12.78 7.81
CA ILE A 246 -20.56 -12.85 8.83
C ILE A 246 -21.54 -11.70 8.54
N PRO A 247 -22.86 -11.93 8.59
CA PRO A 247 -23.86 -10.87 8.43
C PRO A 247 -23.62 -9.72 9.40
N ILE A 248 -23.80 -8.48 8.93
CA ILE A 248 -23.45 -7.26 9.68
C ILE A 248 -24.42 -7.01 10.84
N ASP A 249 -25.65 -7.53 10.73
CA ASP A 249 -26.71 -7.57 11.74
C ASP A 249 -26.38 -8.42 12.98
N MET A 250 -25.27 -9.18 12.96
CA MET A 250 -24.77 -9.91 14.12
C MET A 250 -23.77 -9.12 14.99
N PHE A 251 -23.51 -7.84 14.68
CA PHE A 251 -22.57 -6.98 15.41
C PHE A 251 -23.26 -5.90 16.23
#